data_AF-A0A956KV77-F1
#
_entry.id   AF-A0A956KV77-F1
#
_cell.length_a   1.000
_cell.length_b   1.000
_cell.length_c   1.000
_cell.angle_alpha   90.00
_cell.angle_beta   90.00
_cell.angle_gamma   90.00
#
_symmetry.space_group_name_H-M   'P 1'
#
loop_
_entity.id
_entity.type
_entity.pdbx_description
1 polymer ?
#
loop_
_entity_poly.entity_id
_entity_poly.type
_entity_poly.pdbx_seq_one_letter_code
_entity_poly.pdbx_strand_id
1 'polypeptide(L)'
;MLGAACSGRSDNTTSGTQRPSEGDRPHDPFSGIGRVGNQVRGIDAIPDYDEQAQALRARVERRLPDPLPSARAACVSMLDAARQFYVDTEGEDSPAVATMNATRNDDLAACVEQTAPAAASCVAVLMAKSEGEFPWVLDQCSRAFPRDSEG
;
A
#
# COMPACT_ATOMS: atom_id res chain seq x y z
N MET A 1 -42.43 -47.47 -12.90
CA MET A 1 -43.27 -47.32 -14.10
C MET A 1 -44.41 -46.38 -13.78
N LEU A 2 -44.85 -45.61 -14.79
CA LEU A 2 -45.91 -44.60 -14.77
C LEU A 2 -45.52 -43.30 -14.04
N GLY A 3 -45.61 -42.12 -14.63
CA GLY A 3 -46.20 -41.79 -15.93
C GLY A 3 -46.75 -40.37 -15.87
N ALA A 4 -46.36 -39.60 -16.88
CA ALA A 4 -47.12 -38.56 -17.57
C ALA A 4 -47.74 -37.39 -16.80
N ALA A 5 -47.39 -36.22 -17.33
CA ALA A 5 -48.05 -34.94 -17.18
C ALA A 5 -49.56 -35.00 -17.51
N CYS A 6 -50.32 -34.09 -16.88
CA CYS A 6 -51.56 -33.57 -17.44
C CYS A 6 -51.61 -32.05 -17.27
N SER A 7 -51.77 -31.39 -18.40
CA SER A 7 -52.06 -29.97 -18.60
C SER A 7 -53.34 -29.52 -17.90
N GLY A 8 -53.37 -28.27 -17.44
CA GLY A 8 -54.58 -27.58 -16.99
C GLY A 8 -54.62 -26.15 -17.53
N ARG A 9 -55.21 -26.00 -18.72
CA ARG A 9 -55.60 -24.75 -19.37
C ARG A 9 -56.95 -24.29 -18.83
N SER A 10 -57.12 -22.99 -18.58
CA SER A 10 -58.33 -22.14 -18.78
C SER A 10 -58.17 -20.91 -17.87
N ASP A 11 -57.93 -19.71 -18.42
CA ASP A 11 -58.93 -18.78 -18.97
C ASP A 11 -59.93 -18.28 -17.91
N ASN A 12 -59.77 -17.04 -17.43
CA ASN A 12 -60.70 -15.94 -17.76
C ASN A 12 -60.43 -14.66 -16.93
N THR A 13 -60.35 -13.54 -17.65
CA THR A 13 -61.20 -12.35 -17.44
C THR A 13 -60.91 -11.40 -16.27
N THR A 14 -60.17 -10.34 -16.63
CA THR A 14 -60.63 -8.94 -16.66
C THR A 14 -60.66 -8.10 -15.37
N SER A 15 -60.01 -6.94 -15.54
CA SER A 15 -60.24 -5.63 -14.91
C SER A 15 -59.79 -5.40 -13.48
N GLY A 16 -58.96 -4.37 -13.34
CA GLY A 16 -58.87 -3.60 -12.09
C GLY A 16 -57.47 -3.09 -11.78
N THR A 17 -57.11 -1.98 -12.41
CA THR A 17 -56.22 -0.91 -11.92
C THR A 17 -55.43 -1.20 -10.63
N GLN A 18 -54.11 -1.35 -10.76
CA GLN A 18 -53.18 -1.57 -9.65
C GLN A 18 -52.98 -0.32 -8.75
N ARG A 19 -53.39 -0.46 -7.49
CA ARG A 19 -52.75 0.00 -6.23
C ARG A 19 -53.57 -0.66 -5.09
N PRO A 20 -53.01 -1.09 -3.93
CA PRO A 20 -51.98 -0.43 -3.13
C PRO A 20 -50.97 -1.36 -2.38
N SER A 21 -50.07 -0.71 -1.62
CA SER A 21 -49.37 -1.05 -0.36
C SER A 21 -49.00 -2.49 0.05
N GLU A 22 -47.72 -2.59 0.51
CA GLU A 22 -47.15 -3.40 1.61
C GLU A 22 -47.50 -4.88 1.78
N GLY A 23 -46.45 -5.72 1.83
CA GLY A 23 -46.48 -7.02 2.51
C GLY A 23 -45.79 -8.15 1.75
N ASP A 24 -44.74 -8.69 2.38
CA ASP A 24 -44.08 -9.98 2.12
C ASP A 24 -43.45 -10.25 0.74
N ARG A 25 -42.12 -10.06 0.68
CA ARG A 25 -41.26 -10.75 -0.28
C ARG A 25 -40.38 -11.79 0.44
N PRO A 26 -40.16 -12.96 -0.16
CA PRO A 26 -39.40 -14.05 0.46
C PRO A 26 -37.96 -13.62 0.76
N HIS A 27 -37.48 -13.96 1.95
CA HIS A 27 -36.07 -13.85 2.33
C HIS A 27 -35.19 -14.64 1.35
N ASP A 28 -34.40 -13.92 0.56
CA ASP A 28 -33.29 -14.47 -0.20
C ASP A 28 -32.11 -14.70 0.77
N PRO A 29 -31.66 -15.94 1.01
CA PRO A 29 -30.59 -16.23 1.96
C PRO A 29 -29.19 -15.83 1.48
N PHE A 30 -29.06 -15.25 0.27
CA PHE A 30 -27.76 -14.81 -0.27
C PHE A 30 -27.54 -13.30 -0.29
N SER A 31 -28.42 -12.51 0.33
CA SER A 31 -28.27 -11.04 0.44
C SER A 31 -27.25 -10.57 1.49
N GLY A 32 -26.22 -11.36 1.76
CA GLY A 32 -25.22 -11.12 2.81
C GLY A 32 -23.75 -11.32 2.40
N ILE A 33 -23.47 -11.64 1.13
CA ILE A 33 -22.08 -11.67 0.66
C ILE A 33 -21.74 -10.25 0.21
N GLY A 34 -21.15 -9.48 1.13
CA GLY A 34 -20.53 -8.21 0.82
C GLY A 34 -19.67 -8.37 -0.43
N ARG A 35 -19.96 -7.57 -1.47
CA ARG A 35 -19.12 -7.51 -2.64
C ARG A 35 -17.75 -6.99 -2.19
N VAL A 36 -16.82 -7.89 -1.91
CA VAL A 36 -15.39 -7.57 -1.86
C VAL A 36 -14.93 -7.41 -3.30
N GLY A 37 -15.49 -6.39 -3.96
CA GLY A 37 -15.05 -5.97 -5.27
C GLY A 37 -13.77 -5.18 -5.04
N ASN A 38 -12.62 -5.86 -5.09
CA ASN A 38 -11.39 -5.15 -5.42
C ASN A 38 -11.66 -4.51 -6.77
N GLN A 39 -11.85 -3.20 -6.82
CA GLN A 39 -11.97 -2.48 -8.08
C GLN A 39 -10.63 -2.69 -8.76
N VAL A 40 -10.59 -3.64 -9.70
CA VAL A 40 -9.44 -3.86 -10.56
C VAL A 40 -9.33 -2.60 -11.40
N ARG A 41 -8.58 -1.62 -10.89
CA ARG A 41 -8.07 -0.52 -11.67
C ARG A 41 -7.33 -1.19 -12.82
N GLY A 42 -7.86 -1.04 -14.04
CA GLY A 42 -7.26 -1.62 -15.24
C GLY A 42 -5.80 -1.22 -15.36
N ILE A 43 -5.06 -1.89 -16.23
CA ILE A 43 -3.62 -1.63 -16.47
C ILE A 43 -3.32 -0.12 -16.67
N ASP A 44 -4.28 0.64 -17.19
CA ASP A 44 -4.21 2.09 -17.40
C ASP A 44 -4.25 2.96 -16.12
N ALA A 45 -4.48 2.36 -14.96
CA ALA A 45 -4.52 3.03 -13.66
C ALA A 45 -3.38 2.58 -12.73
N ILE A 46 -2.38 1.88 -13.28
CA ILE A 46 -1.08 1.68 -12.63
C ILE A 46 -0.37 3.04 -12.63
N PRO A 47 0.00 3.58 -11.47
CA PRO A 47 0.77 4.82 -11.40
C PRO A 47 2.10 4.67 -12.15
N ASP A 48 2.51 5.72 -12.88
CA ASP A 48 3.87 5.79 -13.42
C ASP A 48 4.85 6.00 -12.26
N TYR A 49 5.48 4.92 -11.82
CA TYR A 49 6.43 4.94 -10.70
C TYR A 49 7.78 5.54 -11.11
N ASP A 50 8.12 5.52 -12.40
CA ASP A 50 9.38 6.08 -12.90
C ASP A 50 9.29 7.62 -12.92
N GLU A 51 8.16 8.17 -13.38
CA GLU A 51 7.89 9.61 -13.29
C GLU A 51 7.91 10.09 -11.83
N GLN A 52 7.28 9.33 -10.92
CA GLN A 52 7.30 9.64 -9.48
C GLN A 52 8.71 9.60 -8.89
N ALA A 53 9.52 8.61 -9.26
CA ALA A 53 10.90 8.50 -8.82
C ALA A 53 11.76 9.68 -9.32
N GLN A 54 11.59 10.10 -10.58
CA GLN A 54 12.28 11.28 -11.13
C GLN A 54 11.85 12.57 -10.44
N ALA A 55 10.55 12.76 -10.19
CA ALA A 55 10.04 13.91 -9.46
C ALA A 55 10.56 13.94 -8.01
N LEU A 56 10.64 12.77 -7.36
CA LEU A 56 11.23 12.64 -6.03
C LEU A 56 12.71 13.00 -6.03
N ARG A 57 13.47 12.47 -6.99
CA ARG A 57 14.89 12.77 -7.16
C ARG A 57 15.11 14.28 -7.26
N ALA A 58 14.44 14.95 -8.19
CA ALA A 58 14.56 16.39 -8.39
C ALA A 58 14.21 17.22 -7.13
N ARG A 59 13.27 16.74 -6.31
CA ARG A 59 12.87 17.38 -5.05
C ARG A 59 13.92 17.22 -3.95
N VAL A 60 14.52 16.03 -3.84
CA VAL A 60 15.38 15.64 -2.71
C VAL A 60 16.85 15.90 -2.98
N GLU A 61 17.32 15.83 -4.23
CA GLU A 61 18.75 15.92 -4.59
C GLU A 61 19.44 17.18 -4.03
N ARG A 62 18.76 18.34 -4.07
CA ARG A 62 19.28 19.60 -3.49
C ARG A 62 19.38 19.63 -1.96
N ARG A 63 18.81 18.64 -1.29
CA ARG A 63 18.82 18.48 0.17
C ARG A 63 19.77 17.37 0.63
N LEU A 64 20.34 16.61 -0.31
CA LEU A 64 21.33 15.59 0.03
C LEU A 64 22.65 16.24 0.45
N PRO A 65 23.41 15.61 1.37
CA PRO A 65 24.75 16.08 1.71
C PRO A 65 25.70 16.06 0.51
N ASP A 66 26.58 17.06 0.41
CA ASP A 66 27.68 17.13 -0.56
C ASP A 66 29.01 17.41 0.16
N PRO A 67 29.97 16.46 0.18
CA PRO A 67 29.91 15.14 -0.46
C PRO A 67 28.91 14.20 0.24
N LEU A 68 28.43 13.20 -0.50
CA LEU A 68 27.62 12.14 0.08
C LEU A 68 28.40 11.40 1.18
N PRO A 69 27.72 11.00 2.28
CA PRO A 69 28.34 10.20 3.32
C PRO A 69 28.73 8.80 2.79
N SER A 70 29.61 8.11 3.53
CA SER A 70 29.88 6.70 3.26
C SER A 70 28.60 5.85 3.37
N ALA A 71 28.54 4.71 2.69
CA ALA A 71 27.38 3.82 2.73
C ALA A 71 26.94 3.50 4.17
N ARG A 72 27.91 3.16 5.03
CA ARG A 72 27.64 2.87 6.44
C ARG A 72 27.06 4.06 7.19
N ALA A 73 27.63 5.26 7.01
CA ALA A 73 27.13 6.46 7.68
C ALA A 73 25.72 6.84 7.19
N ALA A 74 25.44 6.71 5.89
CA ALA A 74 24.12 6.94 5.31
C ALA A 74 23.07 5.97 5.90
N CYS A 75 23.41 4.67 5.97
CA CYS A 75 22.53 3.64 6.53
C CYS A 75 22.27 3.81 8.03
N VAL A 76 23.27 4.23 8.81
CA VAL A 76 23.06 4.57 10.22
C VAL A 76 22.06 5.72 10.35
N SER A 77 22.26 6.81 9.62
CA SER A 77 21.34 7.95 9.64
C SER A 77 19.92 7.57 9.20
N MET A 78 19.79 6.70 8.20
CA MET A 78 18.51 6.18 7.74
C MET A 78 17.77 5.42 8.84
N LEU A 79 18.44 4.44 9.48
CA LEU A 79 17.83 3.63 10.54
C LEU A 79 17.52 4.44 11.80
N ASP A 80 18.36 5.44 12.12
CA ASP A 80 18.11 6.36 13.23
C ASP A 80 16.89 7.24 12.97
N ALA A 81 16.75 7.78 11.75
CA ALA A 81 15.57 8.57 11.38
C ALA A 81 14.29 7.72 11.35
N ALA A 82 14.38 6.47 10.87
CA ALA A 82 13.26 5.54 10.89
C ALA A 82 12.83 5.16 12.32
N ARG A 83 13.79 4.89 13.20
CA ARG A 83 13.51 4.67 14.63
C ARG A 83 12.85 5.89 15.25
N GLN A 84 13.40 7.09 15.03
CA GLN A 84 12.85 8.31 15.59
C GLN A 84 11.41 8.57 15.12
N PHE A 85 11.10 8.29 13.85
CA PHE A 85 9.73 8.35 13.36
C PHE A 85 8.78 7.47 14.18
N TYR A 86 9.15 6.21 14.46
CA TYR A 86 8.31 5.32 15.28
C TYR A 86 8.23 5.76 16.75
N VAL A 87 9.28 6.38 17.30
CA VAL A 87 9.22 7.01 18.62
C VAL A 87 8.22 8.16 18.63
N ASP A 88 8.25 9.02 17.61
CA ASP A 88 7.39 10.20 17.52
C ASP A 88 5.92 9.85 17.27
N THR A 89 5.65 8.75 16.54
CA THR A 89 4.29 8.34 16.18
C THR A 89 3.66 7.34 17.16
N GLU A 90 4.46 6.42 17.72
CA GLU A 90 3.97 5.30 18.55
C GLU A 90 4.55 5.27 19.98
N GLY A 91 5.61 6.03 20.24
CA GLY A 91 6.30 6.09 21.54
C GLY A 91 7.53 5.17 21.64
N GLU A 92 8.40 5.47 22.60
CA GLU A 92 9.69 4.77 22.82
C GLU A 92 9.53 3.28 23.16
N ASP A 93 8.47 2.92 23.89
CA ASP A 93 8.19 1.54 24.31
C ASP A 93 7.36 0.76 23.27
N SER A 94 7.20 1.28 22.04
CA SER A 94 6.39 0.63 21.03
C SER A 94 7.02 -0.67 20.51
N PRO A 95 6.21 -1.65 20.07
CA PRO A 95 6.72 -2.85 19.41
C PRO A 95 7.56 -2.57 18.16
N ALA A 96 7.26 -1.48 17.44
CA ALA A 96 8.02 -1.05 16.27
C ALA A 96 9.43 -0.61 16.65
N VAL A 97 9.59 0.22 17.68
CA VAL A 97 10.90 0.65 18.19
C VAL A 97 11.69 -0.54 18.73
N ALA A 98 11.03 -1.44 19.46
CA ALA A 98 11.66 -2.68 19.94
C ALA A 98 12.19 -3.55 18.80
N THR A 99 11.41 -3.69 17.72
CA THR A 99 11.82 -4.43 16.51
C THR A 99 13.02 -3.77 15.84
N MET A 100 12.97 -2.46 15.60
CA MET A 100 14.08 -1.69 15.00
C MET A 100 15.38 -1.82 15.81
N ASN A 101 15.29 -1.85 17.14
CA ASN A 101 16.46 -2.05 18.00
C ASN A 101 16.99 -3.49 17.91
N ALA A 102 16.10 -4.48 17.85
CA ALA A 102 16.47 -5.89 17.79
C ALA A 102 17.16 -6.28 16.48
N THR A 103 16.74 -5.72 15.35
CA THR A 103 17.26 -6.05 14.01
C THR A 103 18.34 -5.10 13.50
N ARG A 104 18.68 -4.05 14.26
CA ARG A 104 19.55 -2.94 13.82
C ARG A 104 20.83 -3.35 13.09
N ASN A 105 21.54 -4.35 13.61
CA ASN A 105 22.82 -4.77 13.03
C ASN A 105 22.64 -5.49 11.69
N ASP A 106 21.60 -6.32 11.58
CA ASP A 106 21.27 -7.05 10.36
C ASP A 106 20.74 -6.09 9.29
N ASP A 107 19.87 -5.15 9.68
CA ASP A 107 19.35 -4.10 8.80
C ASP A 107 20.47 -3.17 8.31
N LEU A 108 21.44 -2.84 9.18
CA LEU A 108 22.60 -2.04 8.79
C LEU A 108 23.46 -2.78 7.76
N ALA A 109 23.71 -4.08 7.97
CA ALA A 109 24.47 -4.89 7.03
C ALA A 109 23.75 -4.97 5.67
N ALA A 110 22.45 -5.28 5.68
CA ALA A 110 21.62 -5.33 4.49
C ALA A 110 21.58 -3.99 3.74
N CYS A 111 21.42 -2.87 4.45
CA CYS A 111 21.42 -1.54 3.84
C CYS A 111 22.76 -1.24 3.14
N VAL A 112 23.90 -1.52 3.79
CA VAL A 112 25.22 -1.25 3.20
C VAL A 112 25.43 -2.07 1.92
N GLU A 113 24.97 -3.31 1.91
CA GLU A 113 25.06 -4.20 0.76
C GLU A 113 24.12 -3.80 -0.37
N GLN A 114 22.87 -3.45 -0.06
CA GLN A 114 21.78 -3.41 -1.05
C GLN A 114 21.35 -1.98 -1.43
N THR A 115 21.58 -0.99 -0.57
CA THR A 115 21.07 0.38 -0.74
C THR A 115 22.20 1.33 -1.17
N ALA A 116 21.91 2.24 -2.11
CA ALA A 116 22.86 3.28 -2.49
C ALA A 116 23.00 4.33 -1.36
N PRO A 117 24.18 4.93 -1.14
CA PRO A 117 24.34 6.00 -0.13
C PRO A 117 23.38 7.18 -0.32
N ALA A 118 23.09 7.54 -1.58
CA ALA A 118 22.12 8.58 -1.92
C ALA A 118 20.68 8.18 -1.56
N ALA A 119 20.28 6.93 -1.81
CA ALA A 119 18.98 6.40 -1.40
C ALA A 119 18.83 6.40 0.14
N ALA A 120 19.81 5.89 0.88
CA ALA A 120 19.76 5.91 2.35
C ALA A 120 19.69 7.34 2.91
N SER A 121 20.44 8.28 2.30
CA SER A 121 20.38 9.70 2.67
C SER A 121 19.02 10.34 2.33
N CYS A 122 18.42 9.96 1.20
CA CYS A 122 17.05 10.37 0.82
C CYS A 122 16.04 9.93 1.88
N VAL A 123 16.10 8.67 2.34
CA VAL A 123 15.20 8.17 3.38
C VAL A 123 15.35 8.96 4.66
N ALA A 124 16.59 9.21 5.13
CA ALA A 124 16.83 10.00 6.33
C ALA A 124 16.20 11.41 6.25
N VAL A 125 16.30 12.07 5.08
CA VAL A 125 15.69 13.39 4.85
C VAL A 125 14.16 13.35 4.89
N LEU A 126 13.54 12.32 4.32
CA LEU A 126 12.08 12.19 4.24
C LEU A 126 11.46 11.72 5.58
N MET A 127 12.13 10.81 6.29
CA MET A 127 11.71 10.37 7.63
C MET A 127 11.72 11.52 8.63
N ALA A 128 12.73 12.40 8.58
CA ALA A 128 12.80 13.61 9.42
C ALA A 128 11.65 14.61 9.17
N LYS A 129 10.86 14.41 8.11
CA LYS A 129 9.69 15.21 7.75
C LYS A 129 8.37 14.42 7.86
N SER A 130 8.44 13.17 8.31
CA SER A 130 7.31 12.25 8.37
C SER A 130 6.56 12.15 7.03
N GLU A 131 7.28 12.14 5.91
CA GLU A 131 6.69 12.09 4.56
C GLU A 131 6.16 10.69 4.17
N GLY A 132 6.24 9.70 5.06
CA GLY A 132 5.64 8.37 4.88
C GLY A 132 6.21 7.31 5.82
N GLU A 133 5.63 6.10 5.77
CA GLU A 133 6.11 4.93 6.48
C GLU A 133 7.46 4.45 5.93
N PHE A 134 8.34 3.97 6.81
CA PHE A 134 9.72 3.61 6.45
C PHE A 134 9.83 2.65 5.24
N PRO A 135 9.10 1.52 5.17
CA PRO A 135 9.20 0.62 4.01
C PRO A 135 8.80 1.27 2.69
N TRP A 136 7.79 2.15 2.73
CA TRP A 136 7.35 2.88 1.53
C TRP A 136 8.37 3.94 1.12
N VAL A 137 8.89 4.72 2.06
CA VAL A 137 9.92 5.74 1.81
C VAL A 137 11.20 5.10 1.25
N LEU A 138 11.61 3.95 1.78
CA LEU A 138 12.76 3.19 1.29
C LEU A 138 12.58 2.73 -0.17
N ASP A 139 11.42 2.18 -0.52
CA ASP A 139 11.12 1.79 -1.91
C ASP A 139 11.21 2.99 -2.87
N GLN A 140 10.59 4.12 -2.51
CA GLN A 140 10.59 5.32 -3.35
C GLN A 140 12.00 5.93 -3.50
N CYS A 141 12.77 6.03 -2.42
CA CYS A 141 14.14 6.51 -2.49
C CYS A 141 15.07 5.56 -3.26
N SER A 142 14.87 4.24 -3.16
CA SER A 142 15.66 3.26 -3.91
C SER A 142 15.40 3.32 -5.42
N ARG A 143 14.17 3.65 -5.83
CA ARG A 143 13.83 3.91 -7.25
C ARG A 143 14.42 5.24 -7.74
N ALA A 144 14.36 6.29 -6.93
CA ALA A 144 14.86 7.62 -7.29
C ALA A 144 16.40 7.69 -7.34
N PHE A 145 17.06 6.92 -6.46
CA PHE A 145 18.50 6.84 -6.32
C PHE A 145 18.94 5.37 -6.36
N PRO A 146 18.83 4.72 -7.53
CA PRO A 146 19.22 3.32 -7.66
C PRO A 146 20.69 3.17 -7.29
N ARG A 147 21.04 2.00 -6.73
CA ARG A 147 22.44 1.60 -6.65
C ARG A 147 22.93 1.47 -8.08
N ASP A 148 24.08 2.02 -8.40
CA ASP A 148 24.71 1.83 -9.70
C ASP A 148 24.85 0.30 -9.90
N SER A 149 23.96 -0.29 -10.69
CA SER A 149 24.17 -1.62 -11.23
C SER A 149 25.41 -1.48 -12.10
N GLU A 150 26.45 -2.22 -11.75
CA GLU A 150 27.75 -2.29 -12.42
C GLU A 150 27.66 -1.88 -13.90
N GLY A 151 28.41 -0.83 -14.27
CA GLY A 151 28.77 -0.61 -15.66
C GLY A 151 29.64 -1.74 -16.18
#